data_AF-A0A945ZK11-F1
#
_entry.id   AF-A0A945ZK11-F1
#
_cell.length_a   1.000
_cell.length_b   1.000
_cell.length_c   1.000
_cell.angle_alpha   90.00
_cell.angle_beta   90.00
_cell.angle_gamma   90.00
#
_symmetry.space_group_name_H-M   'P 1'
#
loop_
_entity.id
_entity.type
_entity.pdbx_description
1 polymer ?
#
loop_
_entity_poly.entity_id
_entity_poly.type
_entity_poly.pdbx_seq_one_letter_code
_entity_poly.pdbx_strand_id
1 'polypeptide(L)'
;MEIAQVQSPTGLDGISLLPTLEGAGEQAKHEALYFEYAGQQALRAGRWKAVRRKLRQGNLVTELYDLEADPKESQDLADQEPEVLARMVDLLNSSRSPSTIFPLPGIDPQAKKK
;
A
#
# COMPACT_ATOMS: atom_id res chain seq x y z
N MET A 1 4.85 20.44 7.96
CA MET A 1 3.95 21.35 8.73
C MET A 1 4.49 21.55 10.14
N GLU A 2 4.73 20.49 10.90
CA GLU A 2 5.13 20.57 12.31
C GLU A 2 6.48 21.27 12.56
N ILE A 3 7.53 20.99 11.79
CA ILE A 3 8.82 21.71 11.90
C ILE A 3 8.65 23.22 11.66
N ALA A 4 7.73 23.59 10.76
CA ALA A 4 7.43 24.98 10.45
C ALA A 4 6.41 25.60 11.43
N GLN A 5 6.00 24.86 12.48
CA GLN A 5 5.04 25.29 13.51
C GLN A 5 3.68 25.73 12.94
N VAL A 6 3.24 25.09 11.85
CA VAL A 6 1.93 25.32 11.23
C VAL A 6 1.03 24.10 11.37
N GLN A 7 -0.28 24.34 11.47
CA GLN A 7 -1.28 23.29 11.59
C GLN A 7 -1.28 22.39 10.34
N SER A 8 -1.24 21.06 10.56
CA SER A 8 -1.39 20.10 9.47
C SER A 8 -2.82 20.14 8.90
N PRO A 9 -2.97 20.15 7.55
CA PRO A 9 -4.25 20.00 6.90
C PRO A 9 -4.94 18.70 7.33
N THR A 10 -6.26 18.73 7.37
CA THR A 10 -7.07 17.53 7.63
C THR A 10 -7.06 16.60 6.41
N GLY A 11 -7.13 15.29 6.63
CA GLY A 11 -7.22 14.30 5.55
C GLY A 11 -5.89 13.96 4.89
N LEU A 12 -4.77 14.12 5.61
CA LEU A 12 -3.48 13.60 5.19
C LEU A 12 -3.32 12.14 5.64
N ASP A 13 -2.75 11.30 4.77
CA ASP A 13 -2.40 9.92 5.13
C ASP A 13 -1.09 9.81 5.91
N GLY A 14 -0.23 10.83 5.82
CA GLY A 14 1.11 10.82 6.39
C GLY A 14 1.12 11.01 7.91
N ILE A 15 1.97 10.24 8.60
CA ILE A 15 2.28 10.43 10.01
C ILE A 15 3.56 11.26 10.13
N SER A 16 3.59 12.19 11.08
CA SER A 16 4.80 12.99 11.33
C SER A 16 5.96 12.14 11.81
N LEU A 17 7.15 12.42 11.25
CA LEU A 17 8.43 11.86 11.69
C LEU A 17 9.13 12.70 12.76
N LEU A 18 8.57 13.85 13.15
CA LEU A 18 9.22 14.76 14.09
C LEU A 18 9.61 14.08 15.42
N PRO A 19 8.76 13.25 16.06
CA PRO A 19 9.12 12.53 17.29
C PRO A 19 10.42 11.72 17.16
N THR A 20 10.57 11.01 16.03
CA THR A 20 11.79 10.23 15.74
C THR A 20 13.01 11.13 15.55
N LEU A 21 12.86 12.24 14.83
CA LEU A 21 13.97 13.14 14.52
C LEU A 21 14.48 13.89 15.76
N GLU A 22 13.59 14.22 16.69
CA GLU A 22 13.94 14.89 17.96
C GLU A 22 14.35 13.91 19.07
N GLY A 23 14.20 12.60 18.83
CA GLY A 23 14.42 11.57 19.85
C GLY A 23 13.45 11.68 21.03
N ALA A 24 12.26 12.23 20.80
CA ALA A 24 11.28 12.54 21.83
C ALA A 24 9.96 11.80 21.57
N GLY A 25 9.46 11.09 22.59
CA GLY A 25 8.17 10.40 22.53
C GLY A 25 8.20 9.09 21.72
N GLU A 26 7.01 8.56 21.44
CA GLU A 26 6.81 7.34 20.66
C GLU A 26 6.40 7.67 19.22
N GLN A 27 7.03 7.02 18.24
CA GLN A 27 6.70 7.21 16.83
C GLN A 27 5.47 6.37 16.47
N ALA A 28 4.38 7.06 16.11
CA ALA A 28 3.22 6.41 15.52
C ALA A 28 3.62 5.68 14.23
N LYS A 29 3.10 4.47 14.05
CA LYS A 29 3.40 3.59 12.91
C LYS A 29 2.17 3.44 12.03
N HIS A 30 2.39 3.28 10.73
CA HIS A 30 1.35 2.86 9.81
C HIS A 30 1.06 1.37 10.02
N GLU A 31 -0.22 0.98 9.95
CA GLU A 31 -0.59 -0.43 9.85
C GLU A 31 -0.03 -1.05 8.56
N ALA A 32 -0.12 -0.30 7.45
CA ALA A 32 0.39 -0.70 6.16
C ALA A 32 0.96 0.49 5.38
N LEU A 33 1.95 0.21 4.52
CA LEU A 33 2.48 1.14 3.53
C LEU A 33 1.99 0.73 2.15
N TYR A 34 1.44 1.66 1.40
CA TYR A 34 0.87 1.43 0.08
C TYR A 34 1.68 2.15 -1.01
N PHE A 35 1.89 1.49 -2.15
CA PHE A 35 2.68 1.99 -3.26
C PHE A 35 2.04 1.66 -4.60
N GLU A 36 2.21 2.56 -5.56
CA GLU A 36 1.85 2.36 -6.95
C GLU A 36 2.98 2.79 -7.87
N TYR A 37 3.26 1.97 -8.88
CA TYR A 37 4.26 2.32 -9.88
C TYR A 37 3.98 1.62 -11.20
N ALA A 38 3.91 2.37 -12.30
CA ALA A 38 3.85 1.85 -13.67
C ALA A 38 2.81 0.71 -13.92
N GLY A 39 1.64 0.76 -13.26
CA GLY A 39 0.63 -0.31 -13.37
C GLY A 39 0.92 -1.52 -12.48
N GLN A 40 1.62 -1.30 -11.37
CA GLN A 40 1.81 -2.22 -10.27
C GLN A 40 1.26 -1.60 -8.99
N GLN A 41 0.75 -2.43 -8.10
CA GLN A 41 0.43 -2.07 -6.72
C GLN A 41 1.29 -2.91 -5.78
N ALA A 42 1.74 -2.31 -4.68
CA ALA A 42 2.37 -3.02 -3.59
C ALA A 42 1.84 -2.52 -2.25
N LEU A 43 1.67 -3.43 -1.31
CA LEU A 43 1.32 -3.12 0.07
C LEU A 43 2.24 -3.88 1.01
N ARG A 44 2.78 -3.20 2.02
CA ARG A 44 3.60 -3.81 3.08
C ARG A 44 2.93 -3.62 4.43
N ALA A 45 2.65 -4.71 5.13
CA ALA A 45 2.10 -4.71 6.49
C ALA A 45 2.93 -5.66 7.37
N GLY A 46 3.73 -5.08 8.27
CA GLY A 46 4.70 -5.84 9.06
C GLY A 46 5.71 -6.59 8.18
N ARG A 47 5.77 -7.93 8.34
CA ARG A 47 6.62 -8.83 7.55
C ARG A 47 6.08 -9.09 6.15
N TRP A 48 4.79 -8.91 5.93
CA TRP A 48 4.14 -9.31 4.69
C TRP A 48 4.18 -8.22 3.65
N LYS A 49 4.39 -8.63 2.39
CA LYS A 49 4.27 -7.78 1.22
C LYS A 49 3.34 -8.43 0.21
N ALA A 50 2.31 -7.71 -0.21
CA ALA A 50 1.45 -8.09 -1.32
C ALA A 50 1.81 -7.27 -2.56
N VAL A 51 1.84 -7.91 -3.73
CA VAL A 51 2.18 -7.27 -5.00
C VAL A 51 1.19 -7.68 -6.09
N ARG A 52 0.66 -6.69 -6.83
CA ARG A 52 -0.07 -6.93 -8.09
C ARG A 52 0.75 -6.37 -9.23
N ARG A 53 1.06 -7.22 -10.22
CA ARG A 53 1.87 -6.84 -11.40
C ARG A 53 1.01 -6.80 -12.65
N LYS A 54 1.41 -5.99 -13.62
CA LYS A 54 0.79 -5.94 -14.96
C LYS A 54 -0.72 -5.59 -14.90
N LEU A 55 -1.13 -4.71 -13.99
CA LEU A 55 -2.53 -4.29 -13.84
C LEU A 55 -3.09 -3.69 -15.13
N ARG A 56 -2.27 -2.94 -15.88
CA ARG A 56 -2.64 -2.39 -17.19
C ARG A 56 -2.99 -3.45 -18.25
N GLN A 57 -2.56 -4.69 -18.05
CA GLN A 57 -2.87 -5.84 -18.91
C GLN A 57 -4.07 -6.64 -18.38
N GLY A 58 -4.73 -6.16 -17.32
CA GLY A 58 -5.87 -6.82 -16.67
C GLY A 58 -5.48 -7.92 -15.68
N ASN A 59 -4.20 -8.05 -15.32
CA ASN A 59 -3.78 -9.03 -14.33
C ASN A 59 -4.09 -8.56 -12.91
N LEU A 60 -5.06 -9.20 -12.26
CA LEU A 60 -5.46 -8.89 -10.87
C LEU A 60 -4.91 -9.91 -9.85
N VAL A 61 -4.04 -10.83 -10.27
CA VAL A 61 -3.40 -11.79 -9.37
C VAL A 61 -2.54 -11.04 -8.36
N THR A 62 -2.71 -11.40 -7.08
CA THR A 62 -1.95 -10.85 -5.96
C THR A 62 -0.94 -11.90 -5.49
N GLU A 63 0.33 -11.57 -5.59
CA GLU A 63 1.44 -12.35 -5.04
C GLU A 63 1.64 -11.96 -3.58
N LEU A 64 2.06 -12.90 -2.72
CA LEU A 64 2.31 -12.68 -1.30
C LEU A 64 3.72 -13.13 -0.93
N TYR A 65 4.47 -12.24 -0.28
CA TYR A 65 5.84 -12.50 0.13
C TYR A 65 6.03 -12.21 1.63
N ASP A 66 6.83 -13.04 2.27
CA ASP A 66 7.32 -12.81 3.63
C ASP A 66 8.71 -12.16 3.56
N LEU A 67 8.81 -10.87 3.86
CA LEU A 67 10.06 -10.12 3.77
C LEU A 67 11.05 -10.42 4.91
N GLU A 68 10.63 -11.05 6.00
CA GLU A 68 11.55 -11.47 7.06
C GLU A 68 12.29 -12.76 6.67
N ALA A 69 11.57 -13.70 6.06
CA ALA A 69 12.14 -14.97 5.59
C ALA A 69 12.78 -14.85 4.20
N ASP A 70 12.18 -14.05 3.32
CA ASP A 70 12.61 -13.84 1.94
C ASP A 70 12.61 -12.36 1.53
N PRO A 71 13.66 -11.60 1.93
CA PRO A 71 13.82 -10.20 1.52
C PRO A 71 13.97 -10.00 0.00
N LYS A 72 14.17 -11.07 -0.79
CA LYS A 72 14.36 -11.00 -2.24
C LYS A 72 13.06 -11.22 -3.02
N GLU A 73 11.96 -11.54 -2.34
CA GLU A 73 10.64 -11.77 -2.97
C GLU A 73 10.73 -12.87 -4.06
N SER A 74 11.44 -13.95 -3.73
CA SER A 74 11.71 -15.08 -4.62
C SER A 74 10.65 -16.19 -4.54
N GLN A 75 9.95 -16.32 -3.40
CA GLN A 75 8.92 -17.33 -3.19
C GLN A 75 7.55 -16.69 -2.95
N ASP A 76 6.62 -16.93 -3.88
CA ASP A 76 5.21 -16.57 -3.69
C ASP A 76 4.52 -17.56 -2.75
N LEU A 77 3.93 -17.02 -1.68
CA LEU A 77 3.23 -17.75 -0.62
C LEU A 77 1.71 -17.58 -0.71
N ALA A 78 1.17 -16.96 -1.77
CA ALA A 78 -0.25 -16.68 -1.91
C ALA A 78 -1.14 -17.93 -1.73
N ASP A 79 -0.74 -19.07 -2.32
CA ASP A 79 -1.49 -20.34 -2.22
C ASP A 79 -1.27 -21.06 -0.86
N GLN A 80 -0.18 -20.74 -0.17
CA GLN A 80 0.22 -21.40 1.09
C GLN A 80 -0.38 -20.69 2.31
N GLU A 81 -0.59 -19.37 2.22
CA GLU A 81 -1.08 -18.51 3.31
C GLU A 81 -2.35 -17.74 2.89
N PRO A 82 -3.47 -18.45 2.60
CA PRO A 82 -4.67 -17.83 2.03
C PRO A 82 -5.35 -16.83 2.96
N GLU A 83 -5.28 -17.03 4.28
CA GLU A 83 -5.84 -16.11 5.28
C GLU A 83 -5.06 -14.78 5.31
N VAL A 84 -3.73 -14.85 5.22
CA VAL A 84 -2.87 -13.66 5.13
C VAL A 84 -3.13 -12.94 3.82
N LEU A 85 -3.20 -13.68 2.71
CA LEU A 85 -3.49 -13.12 1.40
C LEU A 85 -4.82 -12.34 1.41
N ALA A 86 -5.88 -12.91 1.99
CA ALA A 86 -7.17 -12.25 2.09
C ALA A 86 -7.08 -10.91 2.83
N ARG A 87 -6.45 -10.89 4.01
CA ARG A 87 -6.22 -9.65 4.77
C ARG A 87 -5.43 -8.62 3.96
N MET A 88 -4.38 -9.05 3.27
CA MET A 88 -3.53 -8.16 2.48
C MET A 88 -4.28 -7.58 1.27
N VAL A 89 -5.15 -8.37 0.63
CA VAL A 89 -6.03 -7.93 -0.45
C VAL A 89 -7.02 -6.88 0.05
N ASP A 90 -7.60 -7.06 1.23
CA ASP A 90 -8.53 -6.09 1.82
C ASP A 90 -7.84 -4.75 2.10
N LEU A 91 -6.64 -4.78 2.70
CA LEU A 91 -5.83 -3.58 2.92
C LEU A 91 -5.47 -2.89 1.60
N LEU A 92 -5.15 -3.66 0.56
CA LEU A 92 -4.73 -3.12 -0.73
C LEU A 92 -5.90 -2.44 -1.45
N ASN A 93 -7.10 -3.02 -1.34
CA ASN A 93 -8.33 -2.44 -1.90
C ASN A 93 -8.77 -1.19 -1.12
N SER A 94 -8.61 -1.16 0.20
CA SER A 94 -9.00 0.01 1.03
C SER A 94 -8.01 1.17 0.97
N SER A 95 -6.74 0.92 0.62
CA SER A 95 -5.70 1.95 0.54
C SER A 95 -5.75 2.83 -0.71
N ARG A 96 -6.52 2.44 -1.74
CA ARG A 96 -6.61 3.19 -3.01
C ARG A 96 -7.86 4.04 -3.08
N SER A 97 -7.68 5.30 -3.48
CA SER A 97 -8.76 6.14 -4.02
C SER A 97 -8.62 6.24 -5.54
N PRO A 98 -9.70 6.04 -6.34
CA PRO A 98 -9.65 6.19 -7.79
C PRO A 98 -9.14 7.56 -8.22
N SER A 99 -8.31 7.60 -9.25
CA SER A 99 -7.70 8.83 -9.76
C SER A 99 -7.98 9.00 -11.25
N THR A 100 -8.42 10.19 -11.64
CA THR A 100 -8.65 10.54 -13.05
C THR A 100 -7.35 10.76 -13.82
N ILE A 101 -6.29 11.19 -13.14
CA ILE A 101 -4.96 11.44 -13.72
C ILE A 101 -4.06 10.20 -13.68
N PHE A 102 -4.32 9.27 -12.76
CA PHE A 102 -3.61 7.98 -12.65
C PHE A 102 -4.60 6.81 -12.60
N PRO A 103 -5.34 6.54 -13.70
CA PRO A 103 -6.30 5.45 -13.72
C PRO A 103 -5.61 4.09 -13.74
N LEU A 104 -6.17 3.12 -13.02
CA LEU A 104 -5.82 1.70 -13.08
C LEU A 104 -7.00 0.92 -13.68
N PRO A 105 -6.96 0.64 -14.99
CA PRO A 105 -7.98 -0.17 -15.66
C PRO A 105 -8.07 -1.54 -15.00
N GLY A 106 -9.28 -1.96 -14.62
CA GLY A 106 -9.55 -3.25 -13.99
C GLY A 106 -9.80 -3.21 -12.48
N ILE A 107 -9.37 -2.14 -11.80
CA ILE A 107 -9.66 -1.90 -10.36
C ILE A 107 -10.56 -0.68 -10.19
N ASP A 108 -10.29 0.40 -10.93
CA ASP A 108 -11.10 1.60 -10.85
C ASP A 108 -12.47 1.36 -11.52
N PRO A 109 -13.59 1.78 -10.89
CA PRO A 109 -14.89 1.75 -11.54
C PRO A 109 -14.82 2.58 -12.82
N GLN A 110 -15.19 1.99 -13.96
CA GLN A 110 -15.19 2.72 -15.23
C GLN A 110 -16.05 3.97 -15.08
N ALA A 111 -15.44 5.15 -15.29
CA ALA A 111 -16.19 6.38 -15.37
C ALA A 111 -17.25 6.21 -16.46
N LYS A 112 -18.53 6.25 -16.07
CA LYS A 112 -19.64 6.27 -17.03
C LYS A 112 -19.40 7.47 -17.94
N LYS A 113 -19.06 7.24 -19.21
CA LYS A 113 -19.09 8.28 -20.23
C LYS A 113 -20.54 8.79 -20.29
N LYS A 114 -20.74 10.06 -19.94
CA LYS A 114 -21.97 10.79 -20.27
C LYS A 114 -21.97 11.11 -21.76
#